data_AF-A0A9X3LFE0-F1
#
_entry.id   AF-A0A9X3LFE0-F1
#
_cell.length_a   1.000
_cell.length_b   1.000
_cell.length_c   1.000
_cell.angle_alpha   90.00
_cell.angle_beta   90.00
_cell.angle_gamma   90.00
#
_symmetry.space_group_name_H-M   'P 1'
#
loop_
_entity.id
_entity.type
_entity.pdbx_description
1 polymer ?
#
loop_
_entity_poly.entity_id
_entity_poly.type
_entity_poly.pdbx_seq_one_letter_code
_entity_poly.pdbx_strand_id
1 'polypeptide(L)'
;MLCIFYALNCFKTPTFIVEPKNKYSQIISIHGEELLIFTTYYHTEKKTSIDKIFELEDSTEKPLQKIYKNVKIKTKKDRYYITAEDGLSLEFRKIGERIIVDEEGVEYYTSKYPE
;
A
#
# COMPACT_ATOMS: atom_id res chain seq x y z
N MET A 1 8.18 9.13 -43.67
CA MET A 1 7.34 7.93 -43.48
C MET A 1 7.48 7.51 -42.02
N LEU A 2 6.37 7.42 -41.29
CA LEU A 2 6.30 7.40 -39.83
C LEU A 2 7.00 6.18 -39.20
N CYS A 3 7.78 6.41 -38.14
CA CYS A 3 8.04 5.41 -37.11
C CYS A 3 7.28 5.80 -35.84
N ILE A 4 6.16 5.12 -35.62
CA ILE A 4 5.44 5.08 -34.34
C ILE A 4 6.12 3.97 -33.53
N PHE A 5 6.78 4.31 -32.42
CA PHE A 5 7.10 3.33 -31.37
C PHE A 5 6.77 3.93 -30.01
N TYR A 6 5.75 3.33 -29.40
CA TYR A 6 5.33 3.50 -28.02
C TYR A 6 6.55 3.39 -27.08
N ALA A 7 6.94 4.48 -26.43
CA ALA A 7 7.79 4.40 -25.25
C ALA A 7 6.89 4.12 -24.05
N LEU A 8 6.92 2.86 -23.61
CA LEU A 8 6.20 2.33 -22.48
C LEU A 8 6.35 3.23 -21.24
N ASN A 9 5.21 3.45 -20.58
CA ASN A 9 5.09 3.98 -19.24
C ASN A 9 6.10 3.31 -18.29
N CYS A 10 7.16 4.02 -17.93
CA CYS A 10 7.97 3.69 -16.76
C CYS A 10 7.13 3.98 -15.51
N PHE A 11 6.23 3.06 -15.14
CA PHE A 11 5.73 2.95 -13.77
C PHE A 11 6.89 2.44 -12.89
N LYS A 12 7.90 3.30 -12.66
CA LYS A 12 8.78 3.10 -11.50
C LYS A 12 7.90 3.33 -10.29
N THR A 13 7.48 2.24 -9.64
CA THR A 13 6.87 2.35 -8.31
C THR A 13 7.86 3.15 -7.46
N PRO A 14 7.40 4.22 -6.77
CA PRO A 14 8.31 4.98 -5.92
C PRO A 14 8.90 4.00 -4.90
N THR A 15 10.22 3.84 -4.93
CA THR A 15 11.01 2.91 -4.11
C THR A 15 10.69 2.99 -2.60
N PHE A 16 10.07 4.08 -2.18
CA PHE A 16 9.62 4.33 -0.81
C PHE A 16 8.37 3.53 -0.37
N ILE A 17 7.60 2.97 -1.30
CA ILE A 17 6.41 2.13 -1.00
C ILE A 17 6.72 0.66 -1.36
N VAL A 18 7.86 0.16 -0.89
CA VAL A 18 8.17 -1.26 -0.99
C VAL A 18 8.05 -1.80 0.43
N GLU A 19 6.98 -2.53 0.68
CA GLU A 19 6.75 -3.32 1.90
C GLU A 19 6.71 -2.53 3.24
N PRO A 20 5.98 -1.40 3.36
CA PRO A 20 5.77 -0.77 4.67
C PRO A 20 5.02 -1.67 5.65
N LYS A 21 5.53 -1.71 6.89
CA LYS A 21 4.93 -2.43 8.03
C LYS A 21 4.58 -1.46 9.16
N ASN A 22 3.42 -1.64 9.79
CA ASN A 22 3.07 -0.89 11.00
C ASN A 22 3.25 -1.70 12.30
N LYS A 23 3.03 -1.04 13.44
CA LYS A 23 3.14 -1.65 14.76
C LYS A 23 2.15 -2.81 15.01
N TYR A 24 1.08 -2.91 14.23
CA TYR A 24 0.08 -3.98 14.33
C TYR A 24 0.38 -5.19 13.44
N SER A 25 1.58 -5.24 12.85
CA SER A 25 1.98 -6.28 11.91
C SER A 25 1.11 -6.36 10.65
N GLN A 26 0.54 -5.23 10.24
CA GLN A 26 -0.03 -5.08 8.90
C GLN A 26 1.08 -4.70 7.93
N ILE A 27 1.07 -5.34 6.76
CA ILE A 27 2.07 -5.17 5.71
C ILE A 27 1.34 -4.83 4.41
N ILE A 28 1.87 -3.84 3.70
CA ILE A 28 1.41 -3.45 2.37
C ILE A 28 2.58 -3.70 1.43
N SER A 29 2.44 -4.60 0.46
CA SER A 29 3.46 -4.82 -0.56
C SER A 29 2.93 -4.47 -1.94
N ILE A 30 3.76 -3.84 -2.76
CA ILE A 30 3.43 -3.53 -4.15
C ILE A 30 4.48 -4.16 -5.06
N HIS A 31 4.02 -5.06 -5.93
CA HIS A 31 4.85 -5.74 -6.91
C HIS A 31 4.29 -5.50 -8.31
N GLY A 32 4.90 -4.57 -9.05
CA GLY A 32 4.42 -4.19 -10.39
C GLY A 32 3.01 -3.59 -10.34
N GLU A 33 2.04 -4.33 -10.89
CA GLU A 33 0.62 -3.94 -10.93
C GLU A 33 -0.23 -4.63 -9.85
N GLU A 34 0.41 -5.36 -8.93
CA GLU A 34 -0.25 -6.08 -7.84
C GLU A 34 0.04 -5.44 -6.48
N LEU A 35 -0.99 -5.39 -5.64
CA LEU A 35 -0.95 -4.88 -4.27
C LEU A 35 -1.39 -6.00 -3.35
N LEU A 36 -0.50 -6.39 -2.45
CA LEU A 36 -0.74 -7.37 -1.42
C LEU A 36 -0.90 -6.64 -0.09
N ILE A 37 -2.02 -6.90 0.58
CA ILE A 37 -2.30 -6.41 1.91
C ILE A 37 -2.42 -7.61 2.82
N PHE A 38 -1.61 -7.62 3.88
CA PHE A 38 -1.49 -8.75 4.77
C PHE A 38 -1.60 -8.30 6.22
N THR A 39 -2.37 -9.03 7.03
CA THR A 39 -2.52 -8.79 8.46
C THR A 39 -2.50 -10.12 9.22
N THR A 40 -1.60 -10.22 10.20
CA THR A 40 -1.41 -11.45 10.99
C THR A 40 -2.05 -11.41 12.36
N TYR A 41 -2.36 -10.23 12.89
CA TYR A 41 -2.68 -10.06 14.31
C TYR A 41 -3.96 -9.28 14.54
N TYR A 42 -4.76 -9.72 15.53
CA TYR A 42 -5.93 -8.98 16.00
C TYR A 42 -5.46 -7.90 16.97
N HIS A 43 -5.73 -6.64 16.67
CA HIS A 43 -5.45 -5.55 17.58
C HIS A 43 -6.77 -4.85 17.92
N THR A 44 -6.92 -4.49 19.19
CA THR A 44 -8.11 -3.80 19.74
C THR A 44 -7.88 -2.30 19.85
N GLU A 45 -6.75 -1.82 19.34
CA GLU A 45 -6.37 -0.41 19.35
C GLU A 45 -7.07 0.38 18.22
N LYS A 46 -6.51 1.54 17.87
CA LYS A 46 -6.98 2.41 16.80
C LYS A 46 -7.07 1.64 15.47
N LYS A 47 -8.28 1.56 14.90
CA LYS A 47 -8.55 1.00 13.57
C LYS A 47 -7.67 1.68 12.53
N THR A 48 -7.01 0.90 11.68
CA THR A 48 -6.21 1.43 10.59
C THR A 48 -7.02 1.50 9.30
N SER A 49 -6.50 2.19 8.28
CA SER A 49 -7.10 2.13 6.94
C SER A 49 -7.14 0.71 6.37
N ILE A 50 -6.26 -0.19 6.83
CA ILE A 50 -6.21 -1.60 6.42
C ILE A 50 -7.32 -2.41 7.08
N ASP A 51 -7.66 -2.17 8.35
CA ASP A 51 -8.74 -2.90 9.00
C ASP A 51 -10.09 -2.66 8.31
N LYS A 52 -10.33 -1.44 7.83
CA LYS A 52 -11.54 -1.11 7.06
C LYS A 52 -11.69 -1.95 5.79
N ILE A 53 -10.59 -2.41 5.20
CA ILE A 53 -10.60 -3.26 4.01
C ILE A 53 -11.11 -4.67 4.35
N PHE A 54 -10.78 -5.14 5.54
CA PHE A 54 -11.16 -6.46 6.04
C PHE A 54 -12.48 -6.45 6.81
N GLU A 55 -12.93 -5.32 7.36
CA GLU A 55 -14.24 -5.19 8.03
C GLU A 55 -15.43 -5.50 7.12
N LEU A 56 -15.25 -5.34 5.80
CA LEU A 56 -16.26 -5.72 4.81
C LEU A 56 -16.37 -7.24 4.61
N GLU A 57 -15.38 -8.00 5.07
CA GLU A 57 -15.39 -9.45 5.05
C GLU A 57 -15.66 -9.95 6.46
N ASP A 58 -16.73 -10.73 6.61
CA ASP A 58 -17.20 -11.28 7.89
C ASP A 58 -16.28 -12.43 8.41
N SER A 59 -14.97 -12.26 8.22
CA SER A 59 -13.95 -13.27 8.53
C SER A 59 -13.21 -12.90 9.81
N THR A 60 -13.36 -13.76 10.82
CA THR A 60 -12.65 -13.67 12.09
C THR A 60 -11.32 -14.45 12.09
N GLU A 61 -11.02 -15.20 11.03
CA GLU A 61 -9.82 -16.04 10.95
C GLU A 61 -8.59 -15.23 10.47
N LYS A 62 -7.44 -15.44 11.11
CA LYS A 62 -6.16 -14.81 10.76
C LYS A 62 -5.10 -15.88 10.46
N PRO A 63 -4.14 -15.62 9.55
CA PRO A 63 -3.87 -14.34 8.88
C PRO A 63 -4.86 -14.03 7.74
N LEU A 64 -5.16 -12.74 7.55
CA LEU A 64 -5.93 -12.28 6.39
C LEU A 64 -4.99 -11.72 5.33
N GLN A 65 -5.26 -12.07 4.08
CA GLN A 65 -4.51 -11.60 2.93
C GLN A 65 -5.48 -11.19 1.83
N LYS A 66 -5.23 -10.03 1.22
CA LYS A 66 -5.88 -9.62 -0.02
C LYS A 66 -4.85 -9.26 -1.07
N ILE A 67 -5.15 -9.66 -2.30
CA ILE A 67 -4.36 -9.31 -3.47
C ILE A 67 -5.27 -8.53 -4.39
N TYR A 68 -4.84 -7.34 -4.78
CA TYR A 68 -5.50 -6.48 -5.74
C TYR A 68 -4.64 -6.32 -6.97
N LYS A 69 -5.24 -6.37 -8.15
CA LYS A 69 -4.59 -6.13 -9.43
C LYS A 69 -4.86 -4.71 -9.94
N ASN A 70 -4.19 -4.36 -11.04
CA ASN A 70 -4.33 -3.07 -11.73
C ASN A 70 -4.02 -1.86 -10.83
N VAL A 71 -3.03 -2.01 -9.95
CA VAL A 71 -2.65 -0.99 -9.00
C VAL A 71 -2.09 0.24 -9.72
N LYS A 72 -2.60 1.40 -9.35
CA LYS A 72 -2.13 2.69 -9.81
C LYS A 72 -1.72 3.50 -8.60
N ILE A 73 -0.47 3.97 -8.62
CA ILE A 73 0.08 4.86 -7.60
C ILE A 73 0.19 6.25 -8.21
N LYS A 74 -0.41 7.24 -7.55
CA LYS A 74 -0.21 8.64 -7.86
C LYS A 74 0.48 9.31 -6.69
N THR A 75 1.56 10.03 -6.96
CA THR A 75 2.24 10.83 -5.94
C THR A 75 1.93 12.30 -6.19
N LYS A 76 1.49 13.03 -5.16
CA LYS A 76 1.35 14.48 -5.19
C LYS A 76 2.00 15.07 -3.96
N LYS A 77 3.13 15.78 -4.13
CA LYS A 77 3.91 16.36 -3.03
C LYS A 77 4.30 15.29 -2.00
N ASP A 78 3.80 15.43 -0.77
CA ASP A 78 4.01 14.56 0.38
C ASP A 78 2.92 13.47 0.50
N ARG A 79 2.09 13.26 -0.53
CA ARG A 79 0.99 12.29 -0.48
C ARG A 79 1.10 11.24 -1.58
N TYR A 80 0.77 10.02 -1.20
CA TYR A 80 0.66 8.84 -2.05
C TYR A 80 -0.79 8.38 -2.08
N TYR A 81 -1.31 8.22 -3.28
CA TYR A 81 -2.66 7.74 -3.55
C TYR A 81 -2.52 6.41 -4.27
N ILE A 82 -2.92 5.33 -3.61
CA ILE A 82 -2.91 3.97 -4.15
C ILE A 82 -4.34 3.61 -4.48
N THR A 83 -4.61 3.33 -5.75
CA THR A 83 -5.91 2.85 -6.21
C THR A 83 -5.75 1.51 -6.89
N ALA A 84 -6.64 0.56 -6.65
CA ALA A 84 -6.62 -0.74 -7.30
C ALA A 84 -8.03 -1.15 -7.77
N GLU A 85 -8.18 -2.39 -8.24
CA GLU A 85 -9.50 -2.95 -8.54
C GLU A 85 -10.43 -2.98 -7.31
N ASP A 86 -11.70 -3.32 -7.54
CA ASP A 86 -12.76 -3.37 -6.52
C ASP A 86 -12.99 -2.04 -5.79
N GLY A 87 -12.61 -0.92 -6.41
CA GLY A 87 -12.79 0.41 -5.85
C GLY A 87 -11.86 0.72 -4.68
N LEU A 88 -10.80 -0.07 -4.46
CA LEU A 88 -9.84 0.19 -3.41
C LEU A 88 -9.14 1.54 -3.64
N SER A 89 -9.18 2.40 -2.63
CA SER A 89 -8.43 3.65 -2.57
C SER A 89 -7.80 3.79 -1.19
N LEU A 90 -6.48 3.98 -1.16
CA LEU A 90 -5.70 4.23 0.05
C LEU A 90 -4.90 5.51 -0.12
N GLU A 91 -4.95 6.38 0.87
CA GLU A 91 -4.14 7.59 0.94
C GLU A 91 -3.11 7.44 2.07
N PHE A 92 -1.87 7.77 1.73
CA PHE A 92 -0.77 7.83 2.68
C PHE A 92 -0.06 9.16 2.57
N ARG A 93 0.38 9.71 3.69
CA ARG A 93 1.20 10.91 3.75
C ARG A 93 2.62 10.56 4.17
N LYS A 94 3.61 11.01 3.40
CA LYS A 94 5.02 10.94 3.75
C LYS A 94 5.31 11.95 4.86
N ILE A 95 5.72 11.46 6.03
CA ILE A 95 6.12 12.29 7.17
C ILE A 95 7.62 12.21 7.48
N GLY A 96 8.31 11.20 6.92
CA GLY A 96 9.75 11.04 7.07
C GLY A 96 10.37 10.35 5.85
N GLU A 97 11.69 10.13 5.90
CA GLU A 97 12.41 9.47 4.80
C GLU A 97 11.87 8.06 4.52
N ARG A 98 11.52 7.32 5.58
CA ARG A 98 11.02 5.93 5.55
C ARG A 98 9.72 5.73 6.35
N ILE A 99 8.99 6.81 6.56
CA ILE A 99 7.77 6.81 7.39
C ILE A 99 6.64 7.42 6.58
N ILE A 100 5.59 6.63 6.40
CA ILE A 100 4.32 7.08 5.87
C ILE A 100 3.24 6.91 6.93
N VAL A 101 2.22 7.75 6.88
CA VAL A 101 1.07 7.69 7.78
C VAL A 101 -0.20 7.53 6.96
N ASP A 102 -1.10 6.66 7.39
CA ASP A 102 -2.42 6.54 6.77
C ASP A 102 -3.37 7.67 7.21
N GLU A 103 -4.58 7.70 6.64
CA GLU A 103 -5.62 8.67 6.98
C GLU A 103 -6.02 8.62 8.46
N GLU A 104 -5.89 7.45 9.07
CA GLU A 104 -6.17 7.22 10.48
C GLU A 104 -4.99 7.61 11.38
N GLY A 105 -3.89 8.16 10.83
CA GLY A 105 -2.76 8.61 11.63
C GLY A 105 -1.85 7.47 12.12
N VAL A 106 -1.94 6.28 11.54
CA VAL A 106 -1.09 5.14 11.88
C VAL A 106 0.16 5.13 11.00
N GLU A 107 1.31 5.02 11.65
CA GLU A 107 2.61 5.05 10.99
C GLU A 107 3.02 3.68 10.46
N TYR A 108 3.59 3.68 9.26
CA TYR A 108 4.20 2.54 8.63
C TYR A 108 5.65 2.85 8.31
N TYR A 109 6.50 1.86 8.58
CA TYR A 109 7.94 1.96 8.43
C TYR A 109 8.40 1.01 7.34
N THR A 110 9.29 1.48 6.46
CA THR A 110 10.03 0.61 5.56
C THR A 110 11.40 0.29 6.14
N SER A 111 11.71 -1.00 6.25
CA SER A 111 13.08 -1.43 6.60
C SER A 111 14.02 -1.16 5.44
N LYS A 112 15.23 -0.67 5.72
CA LYS A 112 16.31 -0.62 4.71
C LYS A 112 16.62 -2.07 4.31
N TYR A 113 16.59 -2.41 3.01
CA TYR A 113 17.38 -3.55 2.55
C TYR A 113 18.84 -3.21 2.86
N PRO A 114 19.56 -3.96 3.71
CA PRO A 114 21.00 -3.78 3.80
C PRO A 114 21.58 -4.04 2.40
N GLU A 115 22.35 -3.09 1.90
CA GLU A 115 23.12 -3.22 0.66
C GLU A 115 24.08 -4.41 0.75
#